data_AF-A0A1C2AUZ1-F1
#
_entry.id   AF-A0A1C2AUZ1-F1
#
_cell.length_a   1.000
_cell.length_b   1.000
_cell.length_c   1.000
_cell.angle_alpha   90.00
_cell.angle_beta   90.00
_cell.angle_gamma   90.00
#
_symmetry.space_group_name_H-M   'P 1'
#
loop_
_entity.id
_entity.type
_entity.pdbx_description
1 polymer ?
#
loop_
_entity_poly.entity_id
_entity_poly.type
_entity_poly.pdbx_seq_one_letter_code
_entity_poly.pdbx_strand_id
1 'polypeptide(L)'
;IVWVFTWYDPGKESEAAQALIDQGADIIMQHTDSTAPVQVAEKAGVWSFGQASDMQRFAPKSILTSIIDDWAPYYVERSIAARDGTWKQQDTWHGLKEGMVAMAPYNSAMGSDLIKEVEQLQKDLASGKVHSFTGPIYDQKGNILVAEGAVADDGMLAGMNVYVKGVEGDIPQ
;
A
#
# COMPACT_ATOMS: atom_id res chain seq x y z
N ILE A 1 -8.38 10.19 -7.22
CA ILE A 1 -8.80 8.91 -6.56
C ILE A 1 -10.20 8.55 -7.06
N VAL A 2 -10.52 7.27 -7.23
CA VAL A 2 -11.89 6.79 -7.48
C VAL A 2 -12.30 5.85 -6.34
N TRP A 3 -13.43 6.13 -5.70
CA TRP A 3 -13.97 5.32 -4.60
C TRP A 3 -14.95 4.27 -5.10
N VAL A 4 -14.70 2.99 -4.77
CA VAL A 4 -15.56 1.85 -5.14
C VAL A 4 -16.65 1.58 -4.09
N PHE A 5 -16.49 2.10 -2.86
CA PHE A 5 -17.40 1.93 -1.71
C PHE A 5 -17.66 0.47 -1.28
N THR A 6 -16.77 -0.44 -1.66
CA THR A 6 -16.69 -1.82 -1.19
C THR A 6 -15.24 -2.28 -1.33
N TRP A 7 -14.81 -3.21 -0.45
CA TRP A 7 -13.49 -3.82 -0.54
C TRP A 7 -13.37 -4.75 -1.74
N TYR A 8 -14.44 -5.48 -2.08
CA TYR A 8 -14.43 -6.46 -3.15
C TYR A 8 -15.67 -6.34 -4.05
N ASP A 9 -15.44 -5.96 -5.30
CA ASP A 9 -16.39 -6.01 -6.41
C ASP A 9 -15.60 -5.90 -7.73
N PRO A 10 -15.17 -7.03 -8.32
CA PRO A 10 -14.32 -7.03 -9.52
C PRO A 10 -14.88 -6.22 -10.70
N GLY A 11 -16.21 -6.09 -10.79
CA GLY A 11 -16.86 -5.27 -11.82
C GLY A 11 -16.58 -3.79 -11.60
N LYS A 12 -16.92 -3.28 -10.41
CA LYS A 12 -16.66 -1.88 -10.06
C LYS A 12 -15.17 -1.54 -10.01
N GLU A 13 -14.35 -2.48 -9.56
CA GLU A 13 -12.89 -2.32 -9.55
C GLU A 13 -12.34 -2.16 -10.97
N SER A 14 -12.86 -2.94 -11.92
CA SER A 14 -12.49 -2.79 -13.34
C SER A 14 -12.91 -1.43 -13.91
N GLU A 15 -14.15 -1.02 -13.62
CA GLU A 15 -14.68 0.28 -14.07
C GLU A 15 -13.88 1.45 -13.49
N ALA A 16 -13.52 1.39 -12.21
CA ALA A 16 -12.71 2.40 -11.55
C ALA A 16 -11.30 2.50 -12.14
N ALA A 17 -10.65 1.36 -12.38
CA ALA A 17 -9.34 1.32 -13.02
C ALA A 17 -9.40 1.88 -14.45
N GLN A 18 -10.39 1.48 -15.25
CA GLN A 18 -10.58 2.00 -16.60
C GLN A 18 -10.81 3.52 -16.59
N ALA A 19 -11.65 4.02 -15.67
CA ALA A 19 -11.91 5.45 -15.55
C ALA A 19 -10.66 6.27 -15.21
N LEU A 20 -9.76 5.75 -14.36
CA LEU A 20 -8.47 6.39 -14.07
C LEU A 20 -7.57 6.41 -15.30
N ILE A 21 -7.50 5.31 -16.04
CA ILE A 21 -6.70 5.19 -17.27
C ILE A 21 -7.23 6.14 -18.36
N ASP A 22 -8.54 6.22 -18.53
CA ASP A 22 -9.19 7.14 -19.48
C ASP A 22 -8.92 8.62 -19.13
N GLN A 23 -8.67 8.90 -17.85
CA GLN A 23 -8.25 10.22 -17.33
C GLN A 23 -6.73 10.45 -17.44
N GLY A 24 -5.98 9.50 -17.98
CA GLY A 24 -4.55 9.62 -18.27
C GLY A 24 -3.63 9.01 -17.21
N ALA A 25 -4.14 8.24 -16.24
CA ALA A 25 -3.28 7.51 -15.31
C ALA A 25 -2.50 6.40 -16.04
N ASP A 26 -1.18 6.39 -15.86
CA ASP A 26 -0.23 5.42 -16.44
C ASP A 26 0.30 4.40 -15.43
N ILE A 27 -0.10 4.53 -14.16
CA ILE A 27 0.18 3.58 -13.07
C ILE A 27 -1.09 3.42 -12.22
N ILE A 28 -1.51 2.18 -11.99
CA ILE A 28 -2.70 1.84 -11.19
C ILE A 28 -2.29 1.17 -9.87
N MET A 29 -2.81 1.70 -8.77
CA MET A 29 -2.74 1.08 -7.45
C MET A 29 -4.15 0.99 -6.88
N GLN A 30 -4.41 -0.06 -6.10
CA GLN A 30 -5.72 -0.31 -5.50
C GLN A 30 -5.60 -0.50 -3.99
N HIS A 31 -6.71 -0.25 -3.30
CA HIS A 31 -6.95 -0.70 -1.93
C HIS A 31 -8.25 -1.51 -1.86
N THR A 32 -8.58 -2.18 -2.97
CA THR A 32 -9.65 -3.19 -3.10
C THR A 32 -9.00 -4.57 -3.23
N ASP A 33 -9.80 -5.64 -3.23
CA ASP A 33 -9.30 -6.98 -2.90
C ASP A 33 -9.16 -7.93 -4.10
N SER A 34 -9.58 -7.53 -5.30
CA SER A 34 -9.55 -8.42 -6.48
C SER A 34 -8.32 -8.19 -7.38
N THR A 35 -8.11 -9.08 -8.35
CA THR A 35 -7.09 -8.92 -9.40
C THR A 35 -7.57 -8.06 -10.57
N ALA A 36 -8.79 -7.53 -10.52
CA ALA A 36 -9.40 -6.90 -11.68
C ALA A 36 -8.66 -5.63 -12.13
N PRO A 37 -8.27 -4.70 -11.24
CA PRO A 37 -7.54 -3.49 -11.65
C PRO A 37 -6.20 -3.78 -12.34
N VAL A 38 -5.41 -4.73 -11.83
CA VAL A 38 -4.13 -5.11 -12.45
C VAL A 38 -4.32 -5.75 -13.84
N GLN A 39 -5.42 -6.48 -14.05
CA GLN A 39 -5.76 -7.04 -15.36
C GLN A 39 -6.24 -5.97 -16.35
N VAL A 40 -6.92 -4.93 -15.88
CA VAL A 40 -7.28 -3.76 -16.71
C VAL A 40 -6.03 -2.99 -17.10
N ALA A 41 -5.13 -2.73 -16.15
CA ALA A 41 -3.84 -2.08 -16.41
C ALA A 41 -3.01 -2.82 -17.47
N GLU A 42 -2.89 -4.16 -17.33
CA GLU A 42 -2.20 -5.01 -18.31
C GLU A 42 -2.80 -4.88 -19.72
N LYS A 43 -4.13 -4.90 -19.84
CA LYS A 43 -4.83 -4.77 -21.13
C LYS A 43 -4.63 -3.39 -21.77
N ALA A 44 -4.57 -2.35 -20.95
CA ALA A 44 -4.34 -0.98 -21.38
C ALA A 44 -2.85 -0.68 -21.65
N GLY A 45 -1.94 -1.56 -21.25
CA GLY A 45 -0.49 -1.36 -21.41
C GLY A 45 0.10 -0.32 -20.47
N VAL A 46 -0.56 -0.09 -19.32
CA VAL A 46 -0.08 0.80 -18.25
C VAL A 46 0.44 -0.03 -17.07
N TRP A 47 1.21 0.57 -16.17
CA TRP A 47 1.78 -0.16 -15.03
C TRP A 47 0.78 -0.31 -13.88
N SER A 48 1.05 -1.23 -12.96
CA SER A 48 0.25 -1.42 -11.75
C SER A 48 1.07 -1.98 -10.58
N PHE A 49 0.46 -1.96 -9.39
CA PHE A 49 0.94 -2.66 -8.20
C PHE A 49 -0.09 -3.69 -7.73
N GLY A 50 0.36 -4.87 -7.33
CA GLY A 50 -0.51 -5.85 -6.67
C GLY A 50 -0.80 -5.49 -5.21
N GLN A 51 -1.93 -5.95 -4.71
CA GLN A 51 -2.43 -5.69 -3.35
C GLN A 51 -2.59 -7.00 -2.56
N ALA A 52 -2.15 -7.03 -1.31
CA ALA A 52 -2.18 -8.13 -0.34
C ALA A 52 -1.42 -9.43 -0.72
N SER A 53 -1.25 -9.74 -2.00
CA SER A 53 -0.58 -10.95 -2.49
C SER A 53 0.24 -10.64 -3.74
N ASP A 54 1.19 -11.53 -4.07
CA ASP A 54 1.85 -11.51 -5.37
C ASP A 54 0.81 -11.80 -6.48
N MET A 55 0.47 -10.77 -7.23
CA MET A 55 -0.49 -10.83 -8.33
C MET A 55 0.16 -10.99 -9.71
N GLN A 56 1.48 -11.17 -9.80
CA GLN A 56 2.23 -11.16 -11.07
C GLN A 56 1.64 -12.10 -12.12
N ARG A 57 1.14 -13.28 -11.73
CA ARG A 57 0.54 -14.25 -12.67
C ARG A 57 -0.68 -13.73 -13.44
N PHE A 58 -1.37 -12.70 -12.92
CA PHE A 58 -2.58 -12.15 -13.53
C PHE A 58 -2.29 -11.00 -14.50
N ALA A 59 -1.15 -10.33 -14.32
CA ALA A 59 -0.72 -9.17 -15.09
C ALA A 59 0.82 -9.17 -15.20
N PRO A 60 1.39 -10.14 -15.94
CA PRO A 60 2.81 -10.46 -15.87
C PRO A 60 3.74 -9.40 -16.47
N LYS A 61 3.21 -8.45 -17.26
CA LYS A 61 4.02 -7.40 -17.89
C LYS A 61 3.89 -6.07 -17.15
N SER A 62 2.75 -5.78 -16.56
CA SER A 62 2.41 -4.47 -16.01
C SER A 62 2.59 -4.34 -14.50
N ILE A 63 2.70 -5.43 -13.73
CA ILE A 63 2.93 -5.33 -12.29
C ILE A 63 4.38 -4.95 -12.01
N LEU A 64 4.60 -3.82 -11.31
CA LEU A 64 5.92 -3.35 -10.87
C LEU A 64 6.43 -4.11 -9.65
N THR A 65 5.55 -4.34 -8.67
CA THR A 65 5.70 -5.22 -7.50
C THR A 65 4.32 -5.36 -6.84
N SER A 66 4.21 -6.12 -5.76
CA SER A 66 2.99 -6.21 -4.93
C SER A 66 3.34 -6.00 -3.46
N ILE A 67 2.45 -5.33 -2.74
CA ILE A 67 2.49 -5.34 -1.27
C ILE A 67 1.87 -6.66 -0.81
N ILE A 68 2.63 -7.44 -0.05
CA ILE A 68 2.21 -8.75 0.47
C ILE A 68 1.91 -8.58 1.95
N ASP A 69 0.74 -9.07 2.37
CA ASP A 69 0.38 -9.14 3.78
C ASP A 69 0.66 -10.55 4.32
N ASP A 70 1.77 -10.73 5.05
CA ASP A 70 2.15 -12.02 5.63
C ASP A 70 1.63 -12.16 7.07
N TRP A 71 0.39 -12.63 7.16
CA TRP A 71 -0.28 -12.87 8.43
C TRP A 71 0.15 -14.17 9.12
N ALA A 72 0.86 -15.07 8.43
CA ALA A 72 1.09 -16.42 8.91
C ALA A 72 1.90 -16.47 10.22
N PRO A 73 3.03 -15.74 10.37
CA PRO A 73 3.77 -15.72 11.63
C PRO A 73 2.92 -15.24 12.80
N TYR A 74 2.12 -14.19 12.60
CA TYR A 74 1.24 -13.65 13.61
C TYR A 74 0.17 -14.68 14.03
N TYR A 75 -0.54 -15.29 13.08
CA TYR A 75 -1.55 -16.30 13.41
C TYR A 75 -0.98 -17.52 14.14
N VAL A 76 0.23 -17.96 13.78
CA VAL A 76 0.93 -19.03 14.51
C VAL A 76 1.24 -18.60 15.94
N GLU A 77 1.81 -17.41 16.15
CA GLU A 77 2.10 -16.87 17.48
C GLU A 77 0.84 -16.79 18.35
N ARG A 78 -0.25 -16.20 17.84
CA ARG A 78 -1.51 -16.05 18.58
C ARG A 78 -2.16 -17.40 18.92
N SER A 79 -2.07 -18.36 18.01
CA SER A 79 -2.59 -19.72 18.21
C SER A 79 -1.80 -20.48 19.29
N ILE A 80 -0.48 -20.35 19.31
CA ILE A 80 0.38 -20.92 20.36
C ILE A 80 0.04 -20.30 21.72
N ALA A 81 -0.08 -18.97 21.78
CA ALA A 81 -0.41 -18.28 23.03
C ALA A 81 -1.78 -18.71 23.59
N ALA A 82 -2.77 -18.93 22.73
CA ALA A 82 -4.08 -19.45 23.14
C ALA A 82 -3.98 -20.89 23.67
N ARG A 83 -3.28 -21.78 22.94
CA ARG A 83 -3.06 -23.18 23.34
C ARG A 83 -2.37 -23.28 24.69
N ASP A 84 -1.34 -22.46 24.92
CA ASP A 84 -0.50 -22.53 26.11
C ASP A 84 -1.07 -21.71 27.29
N GLY A 85 -2.24 -21.09 27.12
CA GLY A 85 -2.90 -20.29 28.15
C GLY A 85 -2.18 -18.98 28.48
N THR A 86 -1.29 -18.51 27.59
CA THR A 86 -0.49 -17.29 27.75
C THR A 86 -1.02 -16.10 26.96
N TRP A 87 -2.13 -16.28 26.23
CA TRP A 87 -2.77 -15.21 25.47
C TRP A 87 -3.11 -14.01 26.36
N LYS A 88 -2.75 -12.82 25.89
CA LYS A 88 -3.15 -11.53 26.48
C LYS A 88 -3.70 -10.63 25.38
N GLN A 89 -4.68 -9.81 25.74
CA GLN A 89 -5.17 -8.74 24.88
C GLN A 89 -4.03 -7.76 24.60
N GLN A 90 -3.84 -7.42 23.34
CA GLN A 90 -2.85 -6.46 22.88
C GLN A 90 -3.35 -5.81 21.59
N ASP A 91 -2.89 -4.59 21.35
CA ASP A 91 -2.89 -4.00 20.02
C ASP A 91 -1.63 -4.45 19.27
N THR A 92 -1.69 -4.54 17.95
CA THR A 92 -0.56 -4.95 17.12
C THR A 92 -0.61 -4.21 15.79
N TRP A 93 0.40 -3.38 15.56
CA TRP A 93 0.64 -2.72 14.29
C TRP A 93 2.08 -3.00 13.86
N HIS A 94 2.24 -4.00 13.00
CA HIS A 94 3.53 -4.45 12.50
C HIS A 94 3.67 -4.12 11.01
N GLY A 95 4.91 -3.95 10.55
CA GLY A 95 5.21 -3.58 9.17
C GLY A 95 6.32 -4.43 8.56
N LEU A 96 7.16 -3.78 7.75
CA LEU A 96 8.31 -4.40 7.09
C LEU A 96 9.34 -4.97 8.08
N LYS A 97 9.46 -4.38 9.28
CA LYS A 97 10.44 -4.78 10.29
C LYS A 97 10.13 -6.16 10.89
N GLU A 98 8.87 -6.36 11.28
CA GLU A 98 8.39 -7.61 11.86
C GLU A 98 8.00 -8.64 10.79
N GLY A 99 7.92 -8.22 9.52
CA GLY A 99 7.60 -9.07 8.38
C GLY A 99 6.10 -9.29 8.15
N MET A 100 5.23 -8.52 8.79
CA MET A 100 3.77 -8.56 8.53
C MET A 100 3.43 -7.95 7.16
N VAL A 101 4.28 -7.04 6.68
CA VAL A 101 4.26 -6.51 5.32
C VAL A 101 5.54 -6.94 4.62
N ALA A 102 5.43 -7.37 3.37
CA ALA A 102 6.55 -7.71 2.49
C ALA A 102 6.34 -7.17 1.07
N MET A 103 7.41 -7.15 0.28
CA MET A 103 7.35 -6.77 -1.13
C MET A 103 7.55 -8.01 -2.00
N ALA A 104 6.70 -8.18 -3.01
CA ALA A 104 6.93 -9.16 -4.07
C ALA A 104 8.17 -8.80 -4.91
N PRO A 105 8.70 -9.72 -5.75
CA PRO A 105 9.81 -9.40 -6.64
C PRO A 105 9.56 -8.15 -7.49
N TYR A 106 10.56 -7.28 -7.58
CA TYR A 106 10.48 -6.08 -8.43
C TYR A 106 10.62 -6.44 -9.91
N ASN A 107 9.78 -5.82 -10.75
CA ASN A 107 9.79 -6.01 -12.19
C ASN A 107 11.09 -5.46 -12.79
N SER A 108 11.78 -6.27 -13.60
CA SER A 108 13.04 -5.89 -14.23
C SER A 108 12.92 -4.69 -15.18
N ALA A 109 11.72 -4.38 -15.68
CA ALA A 109 11.45 -3.19 -16.48
C ALA A 109 11.70 -1.87 -15.72
N MET A 110 11.72 -1.90 -14.38
CA MET A 110 12.09 -0.74 -13.55
C MET A 110 13.56 -0.32 -13.74
N GLY A 111 14.41 -1.24 -14.23
CA GLY A 111 15.86 -1.02 -14.33
C GLY A 111 16.60 -1.26 -13.02
N SER A 112 17.84 -1.72 -13.10
CA SER A 112 18.61 -2.17 -11.94
C SER A 112 18.90 -1.08 -10.92
N ASP A 113 19.02 0.17 -11.36
CA ASP A 113 19.38 1.28 -10.47
C ASP A 113 18.19 1.68 -9.59
N LEU A 114 17.00 1.77 -10.17
CA LEU A 114 15.76 2.00 -9.42
C LEU A 114 15.47 0.83 -8.48
N ILE A 115 15.67 -0.42 -8.92
CA ILE A 115 15.49 -1.60 -8.05
C ILE A 115 16.39 -1.51 -6.81
N LYS A 116 17.67 -1.15 -6.96
CA LYS A 116 18.58 -0.98 -5.82
C LYS A 116 18.13 0.14 -4.89
N GLU A 117 17.63 1.24 -5.45
CA GLU A 117 17.12 2.37 -4.68
C GLU A 117 15.91 1.97 -3.83
N VAL A 118 14.91 1.29 -4.43
CA VAL A 118 13.70 0.86 -3.70
C VAL A 118 14.01 -0.24 -2.67
N GLU A 119 14.94 -1.16 -2.98
CA GLU A 119 15.41 -2.15 -2.00
C GLU A 119 16.12 -1.51 -0.81
N GLN A 120 16.88 -0.43 -1.04
CA GLN A 120 17.50 0.32 0.04
C GLN A 120 16.46 1.09 0.85
N LEU A 121 15.48 1.72 0.20
CA LEU A 121 14.38 2.39 0.88
C LEU A 121 13.56 1.40 1.73
N GLN A 122 13.28 0.20 1.23
CA GLN A 122 12.61 -0.86 1.98
C GLN A 122 13.38 -1.22 3.26
N LYS A 123 14.73 -1.33 3.18
CA LYS A 123 15.58 -1.58 4.36
C LYS A 123 15.59 -0.38 5.32
N ASP A 124 15.60 0.84 4.78
CA ASP A 124 15.59 2.05 5.59
C ASP A 124 14.25 2.22 6.32
N LEU A 125 13.12 1.87 5.69
CA LEU A 125 11.81 1.81 6.31
C LEU A 125 11.76 0.71 7.39
N ALA A 126 12.23 -0.51 7.08
CA ALA A 126 12.24 -1.63 8.02
C ALA A 126 13.13 -1.35 9.27
N SER A 127 14.22 -0.60 9.10
CA SER A 127 15.09 -0.22 10.21
C SER A 127 14.60 1.00 10.99
N GLY A 128 13.59 1.73 10.48
CA GLY A 128 13.12 3.00 11.03
C GLY A 128 14.05 4.18 10.76
N LYS A 129 15.05 4.02 9.89
CA LYS A 129 15.92 5.12 9.42
C LYS A 129 15.13 6.15 8.62
N VAL A 130 14.10 5.69 7.91
CA VAL A 130 13.13 6.52 7.19
C VAL A 130 11.73 6.16 7.70
N HIS A 131 10.86 7.18 7.79
CA HIS A 131 9.44 6.99 8.09
C HIS A 131 8.60 7.69 7.01
N SER A 132 7.58 7.01 6.48
CA SER A 132 6.74 7.51 5.37
C SER A 132 6.03 8.83 5.68
N PHE A 133 5.79 9.11 6.97
CA PHE A 133 5.17 10.34 7.45
C PHE A 133 6.14 11.23 8.23
N THR A 134 7.29 11.53 7.62
CA THR A 134 8.25 12.53 8.13
C THR A 134 7.97 13.87 7.46
N GLY A 135 7.84 14.94 8.24
CA GLY A 135 7.54 16.28 7.74
C GLY A 135 8.70 16.98 7.02
N PRO A 136 8.41 18.04 6.26
CA PRO A 136 7.15 18.76 6.26
C PRO A 136 6.08 18.11 5.36
N ILE A 137 4.90 17.84 5.91
CA ILE A 137 3.72 17.36 5.18
C ILE A 137 2.62 18.39 5.31
N TYR A 138 1.97 18.70 4.20
CA TYR A 138 0.85 19.63 4.13
C TYR A 138 -0.41 18.91 3.69
N ASP A 139 -1.57 19.35 4.16
CA ASP A 139 -2.87 18.89 3.65
C ASP A 139 -3.19 19.50 2.26
N GLN A 140 -4.29 19.07 1.64
CA GLN A 140 -4.79 19.62 0.37
C GLN A 140 -5.05 21.14 0.40
N LYS A 141 -5.32 21.72 1.57
CA LYS A 141 -5.60 23.15 1.77
C LYS A 141 -4.33 23.96 2.02
N GLY A 142 -3.17 23.31 2.14
CA GLY A 142 -1.89 23.93 2.43
C GLY A 142 -1.60 24.16 3.92
N ASN A 143 -2.39 23.60 4.83
CA ASN A 143 -2.09 23.63 6.26
C ASN A 143 -1.00 22.60 6.57
N ILE A 144 -0.11 22.91 7.52
CA ILE A 144 0.91 21.97 7.99
C ILE A 144 0.22 20.83 8.75
N LEU A 145 0.43 19.60 8.28
CA LEU A 145 -0.05 18.36 8.89
C LEU A 145 1.03 17.70 9.77
N VAL A 146 2.27 17.67 9.27
CA VAL A 146 3.46 17.22 10.02
C VAL A 146 4.55 18.27 9.84
N ALA A 147 5.08 18.82 10.93
CA ALA A 147 6.12 19.85 10.88
C ALA A 147 7.45 19.31 10.34
N GLU A 148 8.29 20.18 9.79
CA GLU A 148 9.61 19.81 9.28
C GLU A 148 10.45 19.07 10.33
N GLY A 149 10.98 17.90 9.95
CA GLY A 149 11.79 17.04 10.84
C GLY A 149 10.99 16.26 11.90
N ALA A 150 9.68 16.51 12.05
CA ALA A 150 8.82 15.71 12.90
C ALA A 150 8.37 14.42 12.18
N VAL A 151 8.03 13.41 12.97
CA VAL A 151 7.44 12.16 12.48
C VAL A 151 6.03 12.07 13.07
N ALA A 152 5.03 11.75 12.23
CA ALA A 152 3.67 11.52 12.70
C ALA A 152 3.61 10.35 13.69
N ASP A 153 2.87 10.52 14.79
CA ASP A 153 2.64 9.43 15.75
C ASP A 153 1.51 8.50 15.31
N ASP A 154 1.49 7.28 15.85
CA ASP A 154 0.52 6.24 15.51
C ASP A 154 -0.93 6.68 15.77
N GLY A 155 -1.18 7.53 16.76
CA GLY A 155 -2.52 8.04 17.07
C GLY A 155 -3.06 8.93 15.96
N MET A 156 -2.20 9.82 15.44
CA MET A 156 -2.50 10.62 14.27
C MET A 156 -2.73 9.76 13.03
N LEU A 157 -1.89 8.74 12.79
CA LEU A 157 -2.01 7.87 11.63
C LEU A 157 -3.30 7.02 11.69
N ALA A 158 -3.61 6.44 12.85
CA ALA A 158 -4.82 5.65 13.07
C ALA A 158 -6.12 6.48 12.94
N GLY A 159 -6.04 7.79 13.24
CA GLY A 159 -7.16 8.73 13.09
C GLY A 159 -7.16 9.52 11.78
N MET A 160 -6.30 9.19 10.82
CA MET A 160 -6.08 10.02 9.63
C MET A 160 -7.34 10.10 8.76
N ASN A 161 -7.87 11.32 8.62
CA ASN A 161 -9.06 11.64 7.82
C ASN A 161 -8.84 12.89 6.96
N VAL A 162 -7.62 13.04 6.45
CA VAL A 162 -7.18 14.18 5.63
C VAL A 162 -6.28 13.68 4.51
N TYR A 163 -6.38 14.32 3.35
CA TYR A 163 -5.45 14.06 2.25
C TYR A 163 -4.31 15.07 2.26
N VAL A 164 -3.13 14.60 1.85
CA VAL A 164 -1.95 15.45 1.64
C VAL A 164 -2.09 16.28 0.36
N LYS A 165 -1.32 17.37 0.30
CA LYS A 165 -1.21 18.23 -0.88
C LYS A 165 -0.87 17.41 -2.13
N GLY A 166 -1.59 17.66 -3.22
CA GLY A 166 -1.40 16.99 -4.51
C GLY A 166 -2.38 15.83 -4.77
N VAL A 167 -3.10 15.36 -3.75
CA VAL A 167 -4.23 14.45 -3.95
C VAL A 167 -5.42 15.24 -4.49
N GLU A 168 -6.08 14.72 -5.51
CA GLU A 168 -7.33 15.25 -6.06
C GLU A 168 -8.54 14.40 -5.65
N GLY A 169 -9.64 15.09 -5.31
CA GLY A 169 -10.87 14.50 -4.80
C GLY A 169 -11.12 14.83 -3.33
N ASP A 170 -12.36 14.62 -2.90
CA ASP A 170 -12.79 14.81 -1.51
C ASP A 170 -12.86 13.46 -0.79
N ILE A 171 -12.66 13.48 0.53
CA ILE A 171 -12.92 12.32 1.38
C ILE A 171 -14.46 12.18 1.48
N PRO A 172 -15.03 11.02 1.12
CA PRO A 172 -16.46 10.79 1.23
C PRO A 172 -16.96 11.06 2.67
N GLN A 173 -18.14 11.67 2.78
CA GLN A 173 -18.83 11.94 4.04
C GLN A 173 -19.93 10.90 4.29
#